data_AF-A0A6P5LKL8-F1
#
_entry.id   AF-A0A6P5LKL8-F1
#
_cell.length_a   1.000
_cell.length_b   1.000
_cell.length_c   1.000
_cell.angle_alpha   90.00
_cell.angle_beta   90.00
_cell.angle_gamma   90.00
#
_symmetry.space_group_name_H-M   'P 1'
#
loop_
_entity.id
_entity.type
_entity.pdbx_description
1 polymer ?
#
loop_
_entity_poly.entity_id
_entity_poly.type
_entity_poly.pdbx_seq_one_letter_code
_entity_poly.pdbx_strand_id
1 'polypeptide(L)'
;MHYSILCSVLAFPASILLGFLLSLGATKEIDEDQVVEEKKILAWMMTQEQINSVSKSHLKTFKEIQNPSELSNASYQQLAGTLPIKKKLMTVGLSSRQHPQGNYLMGTLKSLFLASSEDELKDILVLVYLTVLDSTWFNETISDIIKTFSPQTVAGQLLVIRSLSTPYPPMRALKTNLSEAYSNIVQFNQNVAHALLMNFAANLSNYFLMIEDNVHCLPNFITCMWREIVTWEIDDWVLMEFSTWGFVGKLLHSSDLPRLAQFFLLYKEAPPEVLLYHFRKLLDQNHPIQFSPSLFSQVGSFNKGSSDKPEYKMVKYKDREEAPNNPPATVYSNLWILNHVSPQMAYILGEGGFFWALEPKAGNHLTVVLAKAATVTRVQVLTGRDQENSEKLKDGKVELGYDPEGEPEACTRYILLGSLVNGKLDHKMLNKKTGKNVSCLKLVVSTSQHGRVMIRHINIWSKPEQQKEIERMMERFEGGALN
;
A
#
# COMPACT_ATOMS: atom_id res chain seq x y z
N MET A 1 54.41 13.85 -87.62
CA MET A 1 53.47 14.94 -87.30
C MET A 1 52.11 14.29 -87.13
N HIS A 2 51.72 13.74 -85.98
CA HIS A 2 51.76 14.32 -84.63
C HIS A 2 51.10 15.70 -84.57
N TYR A 3 49.95 15.73 -83.88
CA TYR A 3 49.53 16.80 -83.01
C TYR A 3 49.65 18.20 -83.60
N SER A 4 48.72 18.55 -84.47
CA SER A 4 48.26 19.92 -84.44
C SER A 4 46.79 19.93 -84.82
N ILE A 5 46.00 20.44 -83.89
CA ILE A 5 44.62 20.86 -84.08
C ILE A 5 43.66 19.69 -84.41
N LEU A 6 43.45 18.69 -83.55
CA LEU A 6 43.52 18.68 -82.09
C LEU A 6 42.80 19.89 -81.46
N CYS A 7 41.55 20.14 -81.84
CA CYS A 7 40.59 20.90 -81.02
C CYS A 7 39.14 20.80 -81.50
N SER A 8 38.86 20.61 -82.79
CA SER A 8 37.48 20.72 -83.31
C SER A 8 36.73 19.39 -83.48
N VAL A 9 37.44 18.27 -83.69
CA VAL A 9 36.81 16.94 -83.92
C VAL A 9 36.37 16.26 -82.61
N LEU A 10 36.74 16.79 -81.44
CA LEU A 10 36.25 16.33 -80.13
C LEU A 10 35.16 17.23 -79.51
N ALA A 11 34.91 18.42 -80.08
CA ALA A 11 33.89 19.36 -79.55
C ALA A 11 32.45 19.01 -79.98
N PHE A 12 32.29 18.41 -81.15
CA PHE A 12 30.98 17.99 -81.67
C PHE A 12 30.38 16.76 -80.95
N PRO A 13 31.11 15.67 -80.69
CA PRO A 13 30.54 14.51 -79.98
C PRO A 13 30.34 14.77 -78.49
N ALA A 14 31.16 15.63 -77.85
CA ALA A 14 31.00 15.98 -76.44
C ALA A 14 29.71 16.79 -76.16
N SER A 15 29.29 17.65 -77.09
CA SER A 15 28.04 18.42 -76.96
C SER A 15 26.80 17.56 -77.16
N ILE A 16 26.89 16.53 -78.01
CA ILE A 16 25.81 15.56 -78.22
C ILE A 16 25.70 14.62 -77.02
N LEU A 17 26.82 14.18 -76.43
CA LEU A 17 26.82 13.36 -75.21
C LEU A 17 26.37 14.14 -73.98
N LEU A 18 26.69 15.45 -73.86
CA LEU A 18 26.14 16.29 -72.79
C LEU A 18 24.63 16.51 -72.97
N GLY A 19 24.16 16.70 -74.21
CA GLY A 19 22.73 16.79 -74.52
C GLY A 19 21.98 15.47 -74.26
N PHE A 20 22.60 14.32 -74.54
CA PHE A 20 22.04 13.00 -74.25
C PHE A 20 22.11 12.66 -72.75
N LEU A 21 23.14 13.09 -72.03
CA LEU A 21 23.22 12.93 -70.57
C LEU A 21 22.29 13.89 -69.84
N LEU A 22 21.98 15.07 -70.41
CA LEU A 22 20.93 15.96 -69.90
C LEU A 22 19.52 15.45 -70.21
N SER A 23 19.32 14.68 -71.31
CA SER A 23 18.03 14.04 -71.59
C SER A 23 17.82 12.71 -70.84
N LEU A 24 18.89 11.94 -70.56
CA LEU A 24 18.87 10.79 -69.65
C LEU A 24 18.95 11.19 -68.17
N GLY A 25 19.40 12.41 -67.88
CA GLY A 25 19.30 13.09 -66.60
C GLY A 25 17.91 13.65 -66.32
N ALA A 26 16.89 13.28 -67.11
CA ALA A 26 15.52 13.23 -66.62
C ALA A 26 15.49 12.16 -65.52
N THR A 27 15.83 12.61 -64.31
CA THR A 27 15.49 11.96 -63.06
C THR A 27 14.12 11.33 -63.24
N LYS A 28 14.07 10.00 -63.28
CA LYS A 28 12.90 9.32 -62.76
C LYS A 28 12.91 9.74 -61.30
N GLU A 29 12.27 10.87 -61.00
CA GLU A 29 11.82 11.19 -59.66
C GLU A 29 11.06 9.93 -59.24
N ILE A 30 11.74 9.07 -58.49
CA ILE A 30 11.04 8.19 -57.57
C ILE A 30 10.36 9.21 -56.70
N ASP A 31 9.09 9.46 -57.01
CA ASP A 31 8.28 10.47 -56.37
C ASP A 31 8.42 10.21 -54.87
N GLU A 32 9.21 11.04 -54.19
CA GLU A 32 9.53 10.82 -52.78
C GLU A 32 8.21 10.80 -52.00
N ASP A 33 7.19 11.50 -52.50
CA ASP A 33 5.83 11.46 -52.01
C ASP A 33 5.17 10.07 -52.17
N GLN A 34 5.37 9.34 -53.27
CA GLN A 34 4.86 7.96 -53.40
C GLN A 34 5.56 7.00 -52.42
N VAL A 35 6.88 7.07 -52.27
CA VAL A 35 7.62 6.20 -51.35
C VAL A 35 7.27 6.52 -49.89
N VAL A 36 7.05 7.79 -49.58
CA VAL A 36 6.57 8.24 -48.27
C VAL A 36 5.15 7.74 -48.01
N GLU A 37 4.26 7.78 -49.01
CA GLU A 37 2.89 7.29 -48.87
C GLU A 37 2.82 5.77 -48.71
N GLU A 38 3.62 5.01 -49.46
CA GLU A 38 3.74 3.55 -49.28
C GLU A 38 4.28 3.19 -47.90
N LYS A 39 5.26 3.94 -47.38
CA LYS A 39 5.77 3.77 -46.00
C LYS A 39 4.72 4.09 -44.95
N LYS A 40 3.89 5.13 -45.16
CA LYS A 40 2.76 5.43 -44.27
C LYS A 40 1.72 4.33 -44.28
N ILE A 41 1.39 3.76 -45.45
CA ILE A 41 0.46 2.65 -45.57
C ILE A 41 0.99 1.42 -44.83
N LEU A 42 2.28 1.09 -45.00
CA LEU A 42 2.90 -0.04 -44.30
C LEU A 42 2.92 0.18 -42.78
N ALA A 43 3.27 1.39 -42.32
CA ALA A 43 3.24 1.75 -40.91
C ALA A 43 1.81 1.69 -40.33
N TRP A 44 0.81 2.12 -41.09
CA TRP A 44 -0.60 2.03 -40.73
C TRP A 44 -1.06 0.58 -40.64
N MET A 45 -0.68 -0.27 -41.60
CA MET A 45 -0.98 -1.71 -41.57
C MET A 45 -0.35 -2.41 -40.36
N MET A 46 0.91 -2.13 -40.05
CA MET A 46 1.58 -2.67 -38.85
C MET A 46 0.91 -2.19 -37.56
N THR A 47 0.48 -0.92 -37.52
CA THR A 47 -0.25 -0.36 -36.38
C THR A 47 -1.62 -1.02 -36.22
N GLN A 48 -2.34 -1.22 -37.33
CA GLN A 48 -3.64 -1.89 -37.37
C GLN A 48 -3.55 -3.35 -36.91
N GLU A 49 -2.52 -4.07 -37.36
CA GLU A 49 -2.27 -5.45 -36.97
C GLU A 49 -1.90 -5.55 -35.50
N GLN A 50 -1.10 -4.61 -34.99
CA GLN A 50 -0.77 -4.53 -33.56
C GLN A 50 -1.99 -4.20 -32.70
N ILE A 51 -2.84 -3.26 -33.12
CA ILE A 51 -4.11 -2.95 -32.46
C ILE A 51 -5.04 -4.16 -32.47
N ASN A 52 -5.16 -4.86 -33.61
CA ASN A 52 -5.98 -6.05 -33.74
C ASN A 52 -5.45 -7.22 -32.88
N SER A 53 -4.14 -7.37 -32.79
CA SER A 53 -3.48 -8.36 -31.93
C SER A 53 -3.73 -8.08 -30.45
N VAL A 54 -3.55 -6.83 -30.03
CA VAL A 54 -3.83 -6.35 -28.66
C VAL A 54 -5.33 -6.50 -28.34
N SER A 55 -6.22 -6.12 -29.26
CA SER A 55 -7.67 -6.28 -29.09
C SER A 55 -8.09 -7.75 -28.97
N LYS A 56 -7.57 -8.64 -29.82
CA LYS A 56 -7.82 -10.09 -29.72
C LYS A 56 -7.32 -10.67 -28.40
N SER A 57 -6.16 -10.20 -27.92
CA SER A 57 -5.63 -10.57 -26.61
C SER A 57 -6.59 -10.14 -25.48
N HIS A 58 -7.00 -8.87 -25.46
CA HIS A 58 -7.96 -8.37 -24.47
C HIS A 58 -9.32 -9.06 -24.54
N LEU A 59 -9.83 -9.39 -25.74
CA LEU A 59 -11.06 -10.15 -25.91
C LEU A 59 -10.96 -11.58 -25.38
N LYS A 60 -9.80 -12.23 -25.54
CA LYS A 60 -9.54 -13.54 -24.95
C LYS A 60 -9.54 -13.47 -23.42
N THR A 61 -8.78 -12.53 -22.85
CA THR A 61 -8.75 -12.24 -21.40
C THR A 61 -10.16 -11.96 -20.87
N PHE A 62 -10.97 -11.18 -21.59
CA PHE A 62 -12.34 -10.87 -21.20
C PHE A 62 -13.27 -12.10 -21.22
N LYS A 63 -13.13 -12.98 -22.21
CA LYS A 63 -13.89 -14.26 -22.26
C LYS A 63 -13.47 -15.22 -21.15
N GLU A 64 -12.19 -15.22 -20.76
CA GLU A 64 -11.69 -15.99 -19.61
C GLU A 64 -12.25 -15.45 -18.27
N ILE A 65 -12.42 -14.13 -18.12
CA ILE A 65 -13.12 -13.52 -16.97
C ILE A 65 -14.57 -14.04 -16.85
N GLN A 66 -15.26 -14.20 -17.97
CA GLN A 66 -16.67 -14.59 -17.99
C GLN A 66 -16.92 -16.08 -17.68
N ASN A 67 -15.88 -16.92 -17.69
CA ASN A 67 -15.98 -18.35 -17.40
C ASN A 67 -15.22 -18.72 -16.11
N PRO A 68 -15.85 -18.62 -14.91
CA PRO A 68 -15.21 -18.88 -13.61
C PRO A 68 -14.91 -20.37 -13.33
N SER A 69 -15.06 -21.25 -14.31
CA SER A 69 -15.04 -22.71 -14.18
C SER A 69 -13.72 -23.33 -13.69
N GLU A 70 -12.61 -22.60 -13.72
CA GLU A 70 -11.29 -23.15 -13.36
C GLU A 70 -11.06 -23.20 -11.85
N LEU A 71 -11.53 -22.18 -11.11
CA LEU A 71 -11.36 -22.09 -9.66
C LEU A 71 -12.39 -22.95 -8.90
N SER A 72 -13.58 -23.14 -9.49
CA SER A 72 -14.63 -24.02 -8.95
C SER A 72 -14.24 -25.50 -8.95
N ASN A 73 -13.23 -25.90 -9.75
CA ASN A 73 -12.77 -27.28 -9.87
C ASN A 73 -11.52 -27.60 -9.03
N ALA A 74 -11.01 -26.63 -8.25
CA ALA A 74 -9.85 -26.83 -7.40
C ALA A 74 -10.16 -27.85 -6.28
N SER A 75 -9.35 -28.91 -6.18
CA SER A 75 -9.45 -29.91 -5.12
C SER A 75 -8.46 -29.63 -4.01
N TYR A 76 -8.90 -29.67 -2.76
CA TYR A 76 -8.10 -29.36 -1.58
C TYR A 76 -7.94 -30.59 -0.69
N GLN A 77 -6.75 -30.71 -0.09
CA GLN A 77 -6.49 -31.67 0.98
C GLN A 77 -6.22 -30.91 2.28
N GLN A 78 -6.96 -31.27 3.31
CA GLN A 78 -6.69 -30.85 4.68
C GLN A 78 -5.55 -31.69 5.26
N LEU A 79 -4.52 -31.03 5.77
CA LEU A 79 -3.30 -31.65 6.29
C LEU A 79 -3.28 -31.65 7.83
N ALA A 80 -3.81 -30.60 8.45
CA ALA A 80 -3.96 -30.48 9.90
C ALA A 80 -5.09 -29.52 10.27
N GLY A 81 -5.64 -29.67 11.47
CA GLY A 81 -6.78 -28.86 11.95
C GLY A 81 -8.13 -29.41 11.53
N THR A 82 -9.20 -28.66 11.82
CA THR A 82 -10.58 -28.97 11.41
C THR A 82 -11.24 -27.73 10.82
N LEU A 83 -12.15 -27.94 9.86
CA LEU A 83 -12.96 -26.87 9.32
C LEU A 83 -13.93 -26.32 10.38
N PRO A 84 -14.12 -24.99 10.44
CA PRO A 84 -15.02 -24.39 11.40
C PRO A 84 -16.48 -24.77 11.08
N ILE A 85 -17.24 -25.17 12.10
CA ILE A 85 -18.67 -25.52 11.97
C ILE A 85 -19.52 -24.27 11.67
N LYS A 86 -19.12 -23.12 12.21
CA LYS A 86 -19.77 -21.83 12.01
C LYS A 86 -18.78 -20.85 11.39
N LYS A 87 -19.29 -19.94 10.57
CA LYS A 87 -18.52 -18.86 9.99
C LYS A 87 -17.85 -18.04 11.11
N LYS A 88 -16.52 -17.90 11.02
CA LYS A 88 -15.71 -17.13 11.97
C LYS A 88 -15.82 -15.63 11.69
N LEU A 89 -15.34 -14.80 12.61
CA LEU A 89 -15.24 -13.37 12.35
C LEU A 89 -14.21 -13.10 11.25
N MET A 90 -12.99 -13.61 11.42
CA MET A 90 -11.88 -13.33 10.53
C MET A 90 -11.05 -14.59 10.24
N THR A 91 -10.63 -14.75 8.99
CA THR A 91 -9.61 -15.73 8.62
C THR A 91 -8.28 -15.01 8.37
N VAL A 92 -7.24 -15.41 9.09
CA VAL A 92 -5.86 -14.94 8.85
C VAL A 92 -5.20 -15.93 7.89
N GLY A 93 -5.11 -15.55 6.62
CA GLY A 93 -4.58 -16.39 5.55
C GLY A 93 -3.12 -16.08 5.23
N LEU A 94 -2.32 -17.14 5.09
CA LEU A 94 -0.95 -17.04 4.59
C LEU A 94 -0.56 -18.27 3.76
N SER A 95 0.24 -18.05 2.73
CA SER A 95 0.84 -19.12 1.94
C SER A 95 2.32 -19.28 2.30
N SER A 96 2.80 -20.52 2.40
CA SER A 96 4.20 -20.79 2.69
C SER A 96 4.82 -21.76 1.68
N ARG A 97 6.12 -21.63 1.49
CA ARG A 97 6.96 -22.44 0.60
C ARG A 97 8.32 -22.65 1.24
N GLN A 98 9.08 -23.61 0.71
CA GLN A 98 10.47 -23.75 1.12
C GLN A 98 11.27 -22.49 0.72
N HIS A 99 11.85 -21.82 1.72
CA HIS A 99 12.75 -20.69 1.50
C HIS A 99 14.21 -21.14 1.64
N PRO A 100 15.15 -20.57 0.84
CA PRO A 100 16.57 -20.90 0.95
C PRO A 100 17.19 -20.57 2.32
N GLN A 101 16.60 -19.62 3.03
CA GLN A 101 17.13 -19.03 4.27
C GLN A 101 16.55 -19.67 5.55
N GLY A 102 15.71 -20.70 5.41
CA GLY A 102 15.09 -21.41 6.54
C GLY A 102 13.56 -21.31 6.58
N ASN A 103 12.94 -21.92 7.59
CA ASN A 103 11.49 -21.98 7.73
C ASN A 103 10.95 -20.82 8.59
N TYR A 104 10.46 -19.76 7.94
CA TYR A 104 9.90 -18.59 8.64
C TYR A 104 8.51 -18.83 9.21
N LEU A 105 7.74 -19.77 8.62
CA LEU A 105 6.35 -20.05 8.96
C LEU A 105 6.15 -20.32 10.45
N MET A 106 7.01 -21.16 11.04
CA MET A 106 6.91 -21.51 12.46
C MET A 106 7.09 -20.30 13.37
N GLY A 107 7.98 -19.37 13.00
CA GLY A 107 8.18 -18.11 13.73
C GLY A 107 6.95 -17.21 13.65
N THR A 108 6.38 -17.09 12.45
CA THR A 108 5.16 -16.31 12.21
C THR A 108 3.96 -16.86 12.98
N LEU A 109 3.73 -18.17 12.92
CA LEU A 109 2.64 -18.81 13.67
C LEU A 109 2.80 -18.63 15.18
N LYS A 110 4.02 -18.80 15.72
CA LYS A 110 4.29 -18.53 17.14
C LYS A 110 3.99 -17.08 17.50
N SER A 111 4.47 -16.13 16.69
CA SER A 111 4.23 -14.70 16.93
C SER A 111 2.74 -14.37 16.89
N LEU A 112 2.00 -14.90 15.92
CA LEU A 112 0.55 -14.70 15.79
C LEU A 112 -0.19 -15.21 17.03
N PHE A 113 0.01 -16.47 17.41
CA PHE A 113 -0.72 -17.06 18.54
C PHE A 113 -0.31 -16.46 19.90
N LEU A 114 0.95 -16.05 20.08
CA LEU A 114 1.39 -15.35 21.29
C LEU A 114 0.87 -13.91 21.37
N ALA A 115 0.64 -13.27 20.23
CA ALA A 115 0.11 -11.92 20.16
C ALA A 115 -1.42 -11.86 20.30
N SER A 116 -2.10 -13.02 20.33
CA SER A 116 -3.55 -13.13 20.43
C SER A 116 -4.01 -13.63 21.80
N SER A 117 -5.06 -13.03 22.32
CA SER A 117 -5.77 -13.48 23.52
C SER A 117 -6.67 -14.70 23.22
N GLU A 118 -7.04 -15.45 24.26
CA GLU A 118 -7.94 -16.60 24.12
C GLU A 118 -9.31 -16.23 23.52
N ASP A 119 -9.82 -15.02 23.81
CA ASP A 119 -11.08 -14.55 23.27
C ASP A 119 -10.96 -14.21 21.79
N GLU A 120 -9.90 -13.52 21.37
CA GLU A 120 -9.65 -13.27 19.94
C GLU A 120 -9.52 -14.59 19.15
N LEU A 121 -8.86 -15.60 19.72
CA LEU A 121 -8.69 -16.90 19.08
C LEU A 121 -10.00 -17.69 18.90
N LYS A 122 -11.06 -17.38 19.64
CA LYS A 122 -12.39 -17.98 19.42
C LYS A 122 -13.02 -17.46 18.13
N ASP A 123 -12.74 -16.21 17.78
CA ASP A 123 -13.36 -15.51 16.67
C ASP A 123 -12.58 -15.61 15.37
N ILE A 124 -11.32 -16.07 15.40
CA ILE A 124 -10.50 -16.20 14.21
C ILE A 124 -10.22 -17.65 13.78
N LEU A 125 -9.79 -17.79 12.53
CA LEU A 125 -9.17 -19.00 11.98
C LEU A 125 -7.87 -18.62 11.29
N VAL A 126 -6.76 -19.23 11.68
CA VAL A 126 -5.50 -19.14 10.93
C VAL A 126 -5.51 -20.21 9.84
N LEU A 127 -5.41 -19.78 8.58
CA LEU A 127 -5.41 -20.66 7.41
C LEU A 127 -4.03 -20.63 6.74
N VAL A 128 -3.36 -21.77 6.72
CA VAL A 128 -2.04 -21.95 6.10
C VAL A 128 -2.19 -22.75 4.82
N TYR A 129 -1.79 -22.17 3.70
CA TYR A 129 -1.70 -22.86 2.42
C TYR A 129 -0.24 -23.22 2.11
N LEU A 130 0.08 -24.52 2.11
CA LEU A 130 1.41 -24.99 1.76
C LEU A 130 1.51 -25.19 0.24
N THR A 131 2.39 -24.42 -0.38
CA THR A 131 2.83 -24.63 -1.76
C THR A 131 4.01 -25.61 -1.74
N VAL A 132 4.14 -26.45 -2.78
CA VAL A 132 5.24 -27.40 -3.06
C VAL A 132 4.85 -28.89 -2.97
N LEU A 133 5.38 -29.63 -3.95
CA LEU A 133 5.25 -31.06 -4.25
C LEU A 133 6.07 -31.92 -3.26
N ASP A 134 5.58 -33.13 -2.95
CA ASP A 134 6.19 -34.17 -2.09
C ASP A 134 7.70 -33.98 -1.83
N SER A 135 8.04 -33.32 -0.72
CA SER A 135 9.41 -33.09 -0.28
C SER A 135 9.55 -33.39 1.20
N THR A 136 10.79 -33.62 1.66
CA THR A 136 11.10 -33.81 3.08
C THR A 136 10.67 -32.60 3.91
N TRP A 137 10.93 -31.38 3.40
CA TRP A 137 10.53 -30.13 4.04
C TRP A 137 9.02 -30.05 4.29
N PHE A 138 8.20 -30.50 3.33
CA PHE A 138 6.74 -30.47 3.46
C PHE A 138 6.28 -31.35 4.62
N ASN A 139 6.76 -32.59 4.69
CA ASN A 139 6.42 -33.53 5.75
C ASN A 139 6.95 -33.07 7.12
N GLU A 140 8.18 -32.56 7.18
CA GLU A 140 8.77 -31.97 8.38
C GLU A 140 7.96 -30.78 8.88
N THR A 141 7.56 -29.87 7.99
CA THR A 141 6.77 -28.69 8.34
C THR A 141 5.40 -29.07 8.91
N ILE A 142 4.72 -30.05 8.31
CA ILE A 142 3.43 -30.55 8.84
C ILE A 142 3.63 -31.18 10.21
N SER A 143 4.65 -32.02 10.37
CA SER A 143 4.98 -32.65 11.65
C SER A 143 5.25 -31.61 12.74
N ASP A 144 6.04 -30.58 12.42
CA ASP A 144 6.37 -29.48 13.32
C ASP A 144 5.13 -28.65 13.69
N ILE A 145 4.24 -28.38 12.73
CA ILE A 145 2.98 -27.68 12.99
C ILE A 145 2.09 -28.50 13.92
N ILE A 146 1.87 -29.78 13.63
CA ILE A 146 1.03 -30.66 14.46
C ILE A 146 1.61 -30.77 15.87
N LYS A 147 2.92 -30.94 15.99
CA LYS A 147 3.60 -31.06 17.28
C LYS A 147 3.54 -29.77 18.10
N THR A 148 3.73 -28.61 17.46
CA THR A 148 3.84 -27.32 18.16
C THR A 148 2.49 -26.68 18.43
N PHE A 149 1.53 -26.82 17.51
CA PHE A 149 0.23 -26.16 17.53
C PHE A 149 -0.94 -27.15 17.67
N SER A 150 -0.68 -28.31 18.29
CA SER A 150 -1.72 -29.31 18.59
C SER A 150 -2.95 -28.68 19.28
N PRO A 151 -2.82 -27.80 20.30
CA PRO A 151 -3.99 -27.18 20.92
C PRO A 151 -4.83 -26.36 19.94
N GLN A 152 -4.20 -25.55 19.09
CA GLN A 152 -4.86 -24.67 18.12
C GLN A 152 -5.50 -25.47 16.98
N THR A 153 -4.85 -26.55 16.51
CA THR A 153 -5.43 -27.44 15.48
C THR A 153 -6.65 -28.20 16.00
N VAL A 154 -6.59 -28.72 17.22
CA VAL A 154 -7.73 -29.42 17.85
C VAL A 154 -8.88 -28.45 18.16
N ALA A 155 -8.56 -27.21 18.59
CA ALA A 155 -9.55 -26.17 18.85
C ALA A 155 -10.18 -25.55 17.58
N GLY A 156 -9.75 -25.94 16.38
CA GLY A 156 -10.24 -25.37 15.12
C GLY A 156 -9.80 -23.92 14.89
N GLN A 157 -8.66 -23.53 15.45
CA GLN A 157 -8.04 -22.20 15.34
C GLN A 157 -6.93 -22.16 14.29
N LEU A 158 -6.35 -23.31 13.93
CA LEU A 158 -5.35 -23.46 12.88
C LEU A 158 -5.79 -24.55 11.90
N LEU A 159 -5.84 -24.21 10.62
CA LEU A 159 -6.14 -25.12 9.51
C LEU A 159 -5.02 -25.07 8.49
N VAL A 160 -4.47 -26.24 8.14
CA VAL A 160 -3.41 -26.37 7.13
C VAL A 160 -3.95 -27.13 5.95
N ILE A 161 -3.80 -26.56 4.75
CA ILE A 161 -4.30 -27.12 3.51
C ILE A 161 -3.24 -27.12 2.42
N ARG A 162 -3.48 -27.95 1.40
CA ARG A 162 -2.84 -27.85 0.09
C ARG A 162 -3.85 -28.09 -1.02
N SER A 163 -3.50 -27.73 -2.25
CA SER A 163 -4.23 -28.19 -3.44
C SER A 163 -3.70 -29.54 -3.92
N LEU A 164 -4.61 -30.39 -4.41
CA LEU A 164 -4.30 -31.69 -5.01
C LEU A 164 -4.08 -31.62 -6.52
N SER A 165 -4.66 -30.60 -7.16
CA SER A 165 -4.48 -30.31 -8.57
C SER A 165 -4.33 -28.80 -8.70
N THR A 166 -3.22 -28.36 -9.30
CA THR A 166 -3.13 -27.01 -9.83
C THR A 166 -3.74 -27.05 -11.24
N PRO A 167 -4.77 -26.25 -11.56
CA PRO A 167 -5.39 -26.25 -12.88
C PRO A 167 -4.44 -25.80 -14.01
N TYR A 168 -3.19 -25.42 -13.69
CA TYR A 168 -2.23 -24.89 -14.64
C TYR A 168 -1.02 -25.81 -14.83
N PRO A 169 -0.63 -26.09 -16.09
CA PRO A 169 0.66 -26.68 -16.37
C PRO A 169 1.79 -25.70 -16.00
N PRO A 170 2.96 -26.18 -15.54
CA PRO A 170 4.12 -25.32 -15.32
C PRO A 170 4.46 -24.55 -16.60
N MET A 171 4.72 -23.25 -16.48
CA MET A 171 5.07 -22.39 -17.63
C MET A 171 6.24 -22.99 -18.41
N ARG A 172 5.99 -23.44 -19.65
CA ARG A 172 7.07 -23.70 -20.62
C ARG A 172 7.57 -22.35 -21.15
N ALA A 173 8.79 -22.01 -20.73
CA ALA A 173 9.77 -21.13 -21.38
C ALA A 173 9.22 -19.91 -22.14
N LEU A 174 9.07 -18.79 -21.45
CA LEU A 174 9.18 -17.48 -22.10
C LEU A 174 10.66 -17.20 -22.40
N LYS A 175 10.95 -16.98 -23.69
CA LYS A 175 12.26 -16.52 -24.17
C LYS A 175 12.42 -15.03 -23.88
N THR A 176 13.21 -14.71 -22.85
CA THR A 176 14.19 -13.59 -22.72
C THR A 176 14.64 -13.50 -21.26
N ASN A 177 15.91 -13.13 -21.02
CA ASN A 177 16.59 -12.95 -19.72
C ASN A 177 16.22 -13.92 -18.57
N LEU A 178 17.16 -14.81 -18.20
CA LEU A 178 16.99 -15.80 -17.11
C LEU A 178 16.50 -15.20 -15.78
N SER A 179 16.92 -13.98 -15.44
CA SER A 179 16.52 -13.28 -14.21
C SER A 179 15.05 -12.83 -14.23
N GLU A 180 14.59 -12.24 -15.34
CA GLU A 180 13.19 -11.83 -15.53
C GLU A 180 12.28 -13.05 -15.62
N ALA A 181 12.69 -14.08 -16.35
CA ALA A 181 11.97 -15.35 -16.41
C ALA A 181 11.83 -16.00 -15.02
N TYR A 182 12.88 -15.99 -14.20
CA TYR A 182 12.83 -16.52 -12.83
C TYR A 182 11.93 -15.69 -11.91
N SER A 183 12.04 -14.36 -11.95
CA SER A 183 11.17 -13.45 -11.19
C SER A 183 9.70 -13.65 -11.55
N ASN A 184 9.39 -13.79 -12.85
CA ASN A 184 8.04 -14.01 -13.33
C ASN A 184 7.49 -15.38 -12.90
N ILE A 185 8.33 -16.43 -12.85
CA ILE A 185 7.93 -17.76 -12.35
C ILE A 185 7.64 -17.72 -10.85
N VAL A 186 8.47 -17.05 -10.05
CA VAL A 186 8.21 -16.88 -8.62
C VAL A 186 6.92 -16.12 -8.39
N GLN A 187 6.72 -15.02 -9.12
CA GLN A 187 5.51 -14.19 -9.05
C GLN A 187 4.26 -14.97 -9.45
N PHE A 188 4.34 -15.72 -10.55
CA PHE A 188 3.30 -16.63 -11.02
C PHE A 188 2.89 -17.62 -9.93
N ASN A 189 3.87 -18.31 -9.35
CA ASN A 189 3.60 -19.33 -8.33
C ASN A 189 2.99 -18.71 -7.07
N GLN A 190 3.43 -17.51 -6.68
CA GLN A 190 2.86 -16.78 -5.56
C GLN A 190 1.41 -16.35 -5.83
N ASN A 191 1.11 -15.79 -7.01
CA ASN A 191 -0.26 -15.36 -7.33
C ASN A 191 -1.24 -16.53 -7.42
N VAL A 192 -0.81 -17.67 -7.98
CA VAL A 192 -1.61 -18.91 -7.99
C VAL A 192 -1.85 -19.39 -6.55
N ALA A 193 -0.85 -19.34 -5.69
CA ALA A 193 -0.99 -19.71 -4.27
C ALA A 193 -1.99 -18.81 -3.53
N HIS A 194 -1.87 -17.49 -3.69
CA HIS A 194 -2.81 -16.53 -3.11
C HIS A 194 -4.22 -16.76 -3.62
N ALA A 195 -4.41 -16.97 -4.93
CA ALA A 195 -5.72 -17.24 -5.50
C ALA A 195 -6.36 -18.52 -4.92
N LEU A 196 -5.60 -19.61 -4.81
CA LEU A 196 -6.10 -20.86 -4.25
C LEU A 196 -6.41 -20.75 -2.75
N LEU A 197 -5.60 -20.01 -2.00
CA LEU A 197 -5.84 -19.69 -0.59
C LEU A 197 -7.13 -18.88 -0.42
N MET A 198 -7.29 -17.79 -1.19
CA MET A 198 -8.48 -16.91 -1.16
C MET A 198 -9.75 -17.67 -1.56
N ASN A 199 -9.67 -18.51 -2.59
CA ASN A 199 -10.78 -19.35 -3.02
C ASN A 199 -11.29 -20.26 -1.89
N PHE A 200 -10.36 -20.93 -1.20
CA PHE A 200 -10.71 -21.81 -0.08
C PHE A 200 -11.30 -21.01 1.10
N ALA A 201 -10.79 -19.81 1.35
CA ALA A 201 -11.17 -18.99 2.50
C ALA A 201 -12.54 -18.28 2.34
N ALA A 202 -13.07 -18.15 1.13
CA ALA A 202 -14.22 -17.28 0.80
C ALA A 202 -15.44 -17.43 1.72
N ASN A 203 -15.71 -18.64 2.21
CA ASN A 203 -16.86 -18.93 3.05
C ASN A 203 -16.53 -19.27 4.51
N LEU A 204 -15.28 -19.13 4.94
CA LEU A 204 -14.86 -19.52 6.30
C LEU A 204 -15.12 -18.43 7.35
N SER A 205 -15.13 -17.17 6.93
CA SER A 205 -15.24 -16.01 7.84
C SER A 205 -15.84 -14.79 7.16
N ASN A 206 -16.18 -13.75 7.92
CA ASN A 206 -16.71 -12.49 7.38
C ASN A 206 -15.62 -11.63 6.74
N TYR A 207 -14.42 -11.64 7.32
CA TYR A 207 -13.28 -10.86 6.87
C TYR A 207 -12.06 -11.77 6.63
N PHE A 208 -11.23 -11.40 5.66
CA PHE A 208 -10.02 -12.13 5.34
C PHE A 208 -8.81 -11.21 5.43
N LEU A 209 -7.87 -11.57 6.30
CA LEU A 209 -6.60 -10.88 6.46
C LEU A 209 -5.51 -11.67 5.74
N MET A 210 -4.84 -11.05 4.78
CA MET A 210 -3.66 -11.61 4.14
C MET A 210 -2.38 -11.17 4.87
N ILE A 211 -1.55 -12.14 5.22
CA ILE A 211 -0.19 -11.93 5.73
C ILE A 211 0.80 -12.86 5.01
N GLU A 212 2.09 -12.55 5.13
CA GLU A 212 3.17 -13.42 4.66
C GLU A 212 3.64 -14.40 5.76
N ASP A 213 4.41 -15.42 5.38
CA ASP A 213 4.95 -16.42 6.31
C ASP A 213 6.20 -15.98 7.07
N ASN A 214 6.59 -14.70 6.94
CA ASN A 214 7.80 -14.10 7.52
C ASN A 214 7.49 -12.84 8.35
N VAL A 215 6.38 -12.81 9.08
CA VAL A 215 5.92 -11.62 9.82
C VAL A 215 5.87 -11.84 11.32
N HIS A 216 6.13 -10.77 12.06
CA HIS A 216 5.92 -10.68 13.50
C HIS A 216 4.69 -9.81 13.74
N CYS A 217 3.74 -10.32 14.52
CA CYS A 217 2.48 -9.66 14.87
C CYS A 217 2.65 -8.85 16.17
N LEU A 218 2.11 -7.63 16.21
CA LEU A 218 2.03 -6.87 17.46
C LEU A 218 0.96 -7.44 18.40
N PRO A 219 1.13 -7.34 19.73
CA PRO A 219 0.13 -7.79 20.69
C PRO A 219 -1.25 -7.17 20.43
N ASN A 220 -2.31 -7.98 20.55
CA ASN A 220 -3.72 -7.60 20.37
C ASN A 220 -4.05 -7.00 18.99
N PHE A 221 -3.30 -7.39 17.95
CA PHE A 221 -3.52 -6.87 16.60
C PHE A 221 -4.95 -7.13 16.08
N ILE A 222 -5.58 -8.25 16.47
CA ILE A 222 -6.95 -8.61 16.08
C ILE A 222 -7.94 -7.61 16.66
N THR A 223 -7.86 -7.34 17.97
CA THR A 223 -8.69 -6.33 18.64
C THR A 223 -8.50 -4.94 18.01
N CYS A 224 -7.25 -4.57 17.70
CA CYS A 224 -6.95 -3.32 17.02
C CYS A 224 -7.65 -3.25 15.65
N MET A 225 -7.53 -4.27 14.82
CA MET A 225 -8.20 -4.31 13.50
C MET A 225 -9.73 -4.31 13.65
N TRP A 226 -10.27 -5.07 14.60
CA TRP A 226 -11.70 -5.16 14.83
C TRP A 226 -12.31 -3.79 15.17
N ARG A 227 -11.63 -3.01 16.02
CA ARG A 227 -12.05 -1.65 16.33
C ARG A 227 -12.13 -0.77 15.08
N GLU A 228 -11.16 -0.87 14.18
CA GLU A 228 -11.19 -0.11 12.93
C GLU A 228 -12.32 -0.61 12.01
N ILE A 229 -12.52 -1.92 11.87
CA ILE A 229 -13.63 -2.48 11.08
C ILE A 229 -14.99 -1.92 11.54
N VAL A 230 -15.24 -1.94 12.86
CA VAL A 230 -16.49 -1.41 13.44
C VAL A 230 -16.61 0.11 13.21
N THR A 231 -15.50 0.84 13.29
CA THR A 231 -15.48 2.30 13.03
C THR A 231 -15.85 2.62 11.59
N TRP A 232 -15.53 1.74 10.66
CA TRP A 232 -15.74 1.88 9.23
C TRP A 232 -16.96 1.09 8.71
N GLU A 233 -17.77 0.49 9.57
CA GLU A 233 -18.91 -0.37 9.16
C GLU A 233 -19.96 0.39 8.33
N ILE A 234 -20.07 1.70 8.50
CA ILE A 234 -21.01 2.58 7.79
C ILE A 234 -20.50 2.95 6.38
N ASP A 235 -19.19 2.84 6.14
CA ASP A 235 -18.56 3.20 4.87
C ASP A 235 -18.35 1.96 4.00
N ASP A 236 -18.68 2.07 2.70
CA ASP A 236 -18.38 1.03 1.73
C ASP A 236 -16.86 1.01 1.45
N TRP A 237 -16.14 0.12 2.11
CA TRP A 237 -14.72 -0.12 1.89
C TRP A 237 -14.46 -1.49 1.26
N VAL A 238 -13.35 -1.59 0.54
CA VAL A 238 -12.94 -2.79 -0.19
C VAL A 238 -11.71 -3.40 0.47
N LEU A 239 -10.69 -2.57 0.72
CA LEU A 239 -9.39 -2.98 1.24
C LEU A 239 -8.90 -2.02 2.33
N MET A 240 -8.61 -2.58 3.51
CA MET A 240 -7.90 -1.93 4.61
C MET A 240 -6.46 -2.44 4.71
N GLU A 241 -5.52 -1.55 5.02
CA GLU A 241 -4.09 -1.83 5.03
C GLU A 241 -3.50 -1.54 6.42
N PHE A 242 -3.16 -2.59 7.17
CA PHE A 242 -2.59 -2.52 8.52
C PHE A 242 -1.05 -2.64 8.54
N SER A 243 -0.43 -2.51 7.37
CA SER A 243 1.02 -2.47 7.20
C SER A 243 1.38 -1.51 6.07
N THR A 244 2.50 -0.80 6.27
CA THR A 244 3.11 0.06 5.25
C THR A 244 3.90 -0.72 4.20
N TRP A 245 4.06 -2.03 4.40
CA TRP A 245 4.94 -2.86 3.60
C TRP A 245 4.17 -3.84 2.72
N GLY A 246 4.31 -3.65 1.41
CA GLY A 246 4.00 -4.64 0.38
C GLY A 246 2.61 -5.26 0.50
N PHE A 247 2.57 -6.59 0.44
CA PHE A 247 1.38 -7.44 0.45
C PHE A 247 0.88 -7.82 1.86
N VAL A 248 1.60 -7.47 2.93
CA VAL A 248 1.26 -7.85 4.30
C VAL A 248 0.13 -6.97 4.85
N GLY A 249 -0.73 -7.53 5.70
CA GLY A 249 -1.69 -6.77 6.49
C GLY A 249 -2.86 -6.24 5.67
N LYS A 250 -3.24 -6.95 4.60
CA LYS A 250 -4.32 -6.56 3.69
C LYS A 250 -5.61 -7.23 4.14
N LEU A 251 -6.57 -6.44 4.62
CA LEU A 251 -7.85 -6.91 5.12
C LEU A 251 -8.95 -6.62 4.09
N LEU A 252 -9.71 -7.64 3.74
CA LEU A 252 -10.78 -7.62 2.74
C LEU A 252 -12.07 -8.23 3.32
N HIS A 253 -13.20 -7.94 2.70
CA HIS A 253 -14.42 -8.71 2.91
C HIS A 253 -14.30 -10.09 2.27
N SER A 254 -14.71 -11.14 2.97
CA SER A 254 -14.62 -12.51 2.44
C SER A 254 -15.51 -12.72 1.20
N SER A 255 -16.57 -11.92 1.05
CA SER A 255 -17.44 -11.90 -0.14
C SER A 255 -16.71 -11.49 -1.43
N ASP A 256 -15.61 -10.74 -1.32
CA ASP A 256 -14.84 -10.28 -2.48
C ASP A 256 -13.76 -11.28 -2.91
N LEU A 257 -13.44 -12.27 -2.07
CA LEU A 257 -12.36 -13.24 -2.34
C LEU A 257 -12.55 -14.05 -3.62
N PRO A 258 -13.76 -14.53 -4.00
CA PRO A 258 -13.91 -15.26 -5.26
C PRO A 258 -13.52 -14.40 -6.47
N ARG A 259 -13.91 -13.11 -6.48
CA ARG A 259 -13.57 -12.17 -7.56
C ARG A 259 -12.09 -11.83 -7.54
N LEU A 260 -11.52 -11.60 -6.36
CA LEU A 260 -10.10 -11.29 -6.19
C LEU A 260 -9.20 -12.48 -6.59
N ALA A 261 -9.58 -13.70 -6.22
CA ALA A 261 -8.87 -14.93 -6.61
C ALA A 261 -8.84 -15.09 -8.12
N GLN A 262 -9.97 -14.89 -8.80
CA GLN A 262 -10.01 -14.92 -10.27
C GLN A 262 -9.14 -13.82 -10.89
N PHE A 263 -9.15 -12.61 -10.33
CA PHE A 263 -8.31 -11.51 -10.78
C PHE A 263 -6.81 -11.84 -10.67
N PHE A 264 -6.40 -12.50 -9.58
CA PHE A 264 -5.03 -12.98 -9.38
C PHE A 264 -4.62 -14.07 -10.38
N LEU A 265 -5.55 -14.96 -10.76
CA LEU A 265 -5.28 -15.97 -11.78
C LEU A 265 -5.15 -15.37 -13.18
N LEU A 266 -5.97 -14.37 -13.50
CA LEU A 266 -5.96 -13.71 -14.79
C LEU A 266 -4.65 -12.95 -15.05
N TYR A 267 -4.15 -12.27 -14.02
CA TYR A 267 -2.94 -11.45 -14.08
C TYR A 267 -1.80 -12.04 -13.24
N LYS A 268 -1.64 -13.36 -13.31
CA LYS A 268 -0.67 -14.15 -12.53
C LYS A 268 0.79 -13.69 -12.64
N GLU A 269 1.19 -13.00 -13.70
CA GLU A 269 2.55 -12.49 -13.88
C GLU A 269 2.76 -11.09 -13.25
N ALA A 270 1.69 -10.40 -12.87
CA ALA A 270 1.78 -9.06 -12.27
C ALA A 270 2.12 -9.12 -10.78
N PRO A 271 2.80 -8.11 -10.22
CA PRO A 271 3.04 -8.04 -8.78
C PRO A 271 1.72 -8.01 -7.97
N PRO A 272 1.63 -8.69 -6.80
CA PRO A 272 0.39 -8.81 -6.04
C PRO A 272 -0.15 -7.46 -5.57
N GLU A 273 0.74 -6.52 -5.24
CA GLU A 273 0.37 -5.17 -4.80
C GLU A 273 -0.26 -4.35 -5.93
N VAL A 274 0.22 -4.53 -7.16
CA VAL A 274 -0.36 -3.89 -8.36
C VAL A 274 -1.78 -4.42 -8.56
N LEU A 275 -1.99 -5.72 -8.37
CA LEU A 275 -3.31 -6.33 -8.47
C LEU A 275 -4.26 -5.78 -7.42
N LEU A 276 -3.86 -5.73 -6.15
CA LEU A 276 -4.69 -5.15 -5.09
C LEU A 276 -5.04 -3.68 -5.35
N TYR A 277 -4.07 -2.88 -5.82
CA TYR A 277 -4.30 -1.49 -6.19
C TYR A 277 -5.38 -1.35 -7.26
N HIS A 278 -5.30 -2.14 -8.34
CA HIS A 278 -6.30 -2.09 -9.41
C HIS A 278 -7.65 -2.65 -8.98
N PHE A 279 -7.67 -3.75 -8.22
CA PHE A 279 -8.91 -4.33 -7.71
C PHE A 279 -9.70 -3.33 -6.87
N ARG A 280 -9.01 -2.65 -5.95
CA ARG A 280 -9.59 -1.59 -5.12
C ARG A 280 -10.18 -0.45 -5.95
N LYS A 281 -9.47 0.02 -6.98
CA LYS A 281 -9.95 1.08 -7.88
C LYS A 281 -11.15 0.67 -8.72
N LEU A 282 -11.18 -0.59 -9.18
CA LEU A 282 -12.32 -1.12 -9.92
C LEU A 282 -13.60 -1.20 -9.08
N LEU A 283 -13.44 -1.28 -7.75
CA LEU A 283 -14.53 -1.26 -6.77
C LEU A 283 -14.73 0.13 -6.14
N ASP A 284 -14.34 1.18 -6.85
CA ASP A 284 -14.51 2.61 -6.49
C ASP A 284 -13.81 3.11 -5.21
N GLN A 285 -12.91 2.32 -4.62
CA GLN A 285 -12.05 2.80 -3.54
C GLN A 285 -10.77 3.46 -4.10
N ASN A 286 -10.87 4.76 -4.39
CA ASN A 286 -9.76 5.50 -5.03
C ASN A 286 -8.54 5.72 -4.11
N HIS A 287 -8.75 5.82 -2.79
CA HIS A 287 -7.71 6.10 -1.81
C HIS A 287 -7.43 4.88 -0.90
N PRO A 288 -6.15 4.60 -0.55
CA PRO A 288 -5.82 3.55 0.40
C PRO A 288 -6.37 3.86 1.79
N ILE A 289 -7.04 2.90 2.42
CA ILE A 289 -7.38 2.99 3.84
C ILE A 289 -6.23 2.33 4.62
N GLN A 290 -5.21 3.13 4.91
CA GLN A 290 -3.97 2.64 5.51
C GLN A 290 -3.81 3.14 6.94
N PHE A 291 -3.58 2.20 7.86
CA PHE A 291 -3.40 2.45 9.27
C PHE A 291 -1.93 2.51 9.65
N SER A 292 -1.60 3.42 10.57
CA SER A 292 -0.28 3.60 11.14
C SER A 292 -0.39 3.76 12.66
N PRO A 293 0.47 3.09 13.44
CA PRO A 293 1.61 2.27 13.03
C PRO A 293 1.20 0.91 12.43
N SER A 294 2.16 0.26 11.76
CA SER A 294 1.98 -1.10 11.26
C SER A 294 1.74 -2.09 12.40
N LEU A 295 0.75 -2.97 12.25
CA LEU A 295 0.51 -4.10 13.17
C LEU A 295 1.41 -5.31 12.89
N PHE A 296 2.16 -5.28 11.77
CA PHE A 296 3.02 -6.34 11.31
C PHE A 296 4.43 -5.83 11.00
N SER A 297 5.45 -6.60 11.37
CA SER A 297 6.85 -6.31 11.01
C SER A 297 7.52 -7.52 10.40
N GLN A 298 8.21 -7.37 9.27
CA GLN A 298 8.86 -8.48 8.59
C GLN A 298 10.11 -9.00 9.33
N VAL A 299 10.19 -10.31 9.51
CA VAL A 299 11.32 -11.03 10.09
C VAL A 299 12.41 -11.15 9.04
N GLY A 300 13.50 -10.39 9.20
CA GLY A 300 14.64 -10.37 8.27
C GLY A 300 15.33 -9.02 8.12
N SER A 301 14.69 -7.92 8.55
CA SER A 301 15.29 -6.58 8.51
C SER A 301 15.99 -6.15 9.82
N PHE A 302 16.02 -7.02 10.84
CA PHE A 302 16.55 -6.68 12.17
C PHE A 302 17.97 -7.18 12.47
N ASN A 303 18.65 -7.86 11.55
CA ASN A 303 20.08 -8.18 11.70
C ASN A 303 20.76 -8.34 10.33
N LYS A 304 21.29 -7.24 9.78
CA LYS A 304 22.46 -7.24 8.89
C LYS A 304 22.99 -5.81 8.78
N GLY A 305 23.96 -5.49 9.63
CA GLY A 305 24.94 -4.47 9.32
C GLY A 305 25.87 -5.03 8.25
N SER A 306 25.56 -4.78 6.98
CA SER A 306 26.51 -4.67 5.87
C SER A 306 25.74 -4.45 4.57
N SER A 307 26.37 -3.66 3.71
CA SER A 307 25.98 -3.22 2.38
C SER A 307 25.42 -4.30 1.45
N ASP A 308 24.68 -3.84 0.44
CA ASP A 308 24.04 -4.56 -0.66
C ASP A 308 22.66 -5.15 -0.38
N LYS A 309 21.69 -4.24 -0.31
CA LYS A 309 20.28 -4.56 -0.55
C LYS A 309 20.04 -4.58 -2.07
N PRO A 310 19.43 -5.63 -2.65
CA PRO A 310 18.83 -5.52 -3.97
C PRO A 310 17.67 -4.53 -3.84
N GLU A 311 17.85 -3.36 -4.45
CA GLU A 311 16.84 -2.32 -4.57
C GLU A 311 15.71 -2.84 -5.48
N TYR A 312 14.70 -3.47 -4.88
CA TYR A 312 13.37 -3.42 -5.48
C TYR A 312 12.98 -1.95 -5.47
N LYS A 313 13.17 -1.28 -6.61
CA LYS A 313 12.55 0.00 -6.89
C LYS A 313 11.05 -0.20 -6.82
N MET A 314 10.49 -0.06 -5.62
CA MET A 314 9.14 0.47 -5.52
C MET A 314 9.14 1.73 -6.36
N VAL A 315 8.25 1.78 -7.34
CA VAL A 315 7.82 3.06 -7.90
C VAL A 315 7.35 3.84 -6.68
N LYS A 316 8.25 4.67 -6.13
CA LYS A 316 7.89 5.69 -5.16
C LYS A 316 6.86 6.51 -5.90
N TYR A 317 5.59 6.26 -5.62
CA TYR A 317 4.55 7.25 -5.82
C TYR A 317 5.03 8.44 -4.99
N LYS A 318 5.72 9.36 -5.65
CA LYS A 318 5.97 10.70 -5.16
C LYS A 318 4.63 11.43 -5.20
N ASP A 319 3.68 10.99 -4.39
CA ASP A 319 2.85 12.00 -3.74
C ASP A 319 3.86 12.75 -2.87
N ARG A 320 4.20 13.97 -3.28
CA ARG A 320 4.94 14.88 -2.39
C ARG A 320 4.11 14.90 -1.11
N GLU A 321 4.62 14.33 -0.02
CA GLU A 321 3.94 14.44 1.27
C GLU A 321 3.77 15.94 1.51
N GLU A 322 2.52 16.41 1.48
CA GLU A 322 2.22 17.80 1.73
C GLU A 322 2.76 18.14 3.13
N ALA A 323 3.39 19.30 3.28
CA ALA A 323 3.81 19.75 4.60
C ALA A 323 2.54 20.03 5.45
N PRO A 324 2.58 19.78 6.77
CA PRO A 324 1.48 20.17 7.64
C PRO A 324 1.28 21.69 7.56
N ASN A 325 0.03 22.15 7.63
CA ASN A 325 -0.28 23.57 7.60
C ASN A 325 -0.51 24.16 8.99
N ASN A 326 -0.78 23.33 10.00
CA ASN A 326 -1.05 23.71 11.39
C ASN A 326 -1.88 25.01 11.49
N PRO A 327 -3.21 24.95 11.24
CA PRO A 327 -4.09 26.12 11.31
C PRO A 327 -3.87 26.93 12.59
N PRO A 328 -4.06 28.26 12.55
CA PRO A 328 -3.88 29.11 13.72
C PRO A 328 -4.63 28.55 14.94
N ALA A 329 -3.90 28.40 16.06
CA ALA A 329 -4.42 27.74 17.25
C ALA A 329 -3.71 28.21 18.50
N THR A 330 -4.39 28.11 19.64
CA THR A 330 -3.81 28.32 20.97
C THR A 330 -3.64 26.97 21.66
N VAL A 331 -2.47 26.75 22.25
CA VAL A 331 -2.15 25.49 22.93
C VAL A 331 -2.16 25.67 24.43
N TYR A 332 -3.00 24.89 25.10
CA TYR A 332 -3.11 24.80 26.55
C TYR A 332 -2.55 23.46 27.04
N SER A 333 -2.07 23.43 28.27
CA SER A 333 -1.59 22.20 28.89
C SER A 333 -1.76 22.29 30.40
N ASN A 334 -2.17 21.18 31.02
CA ASN A 334 -2.13 21.02 32.47
C ASN A 334 -0.98 20.10 32.92
N LEU A 335 -0.06 19.76 32.00
CA LEU A 335 1.18 19.08 32.32
C LEU A 335 2.11 19.99 33.12
N TRP A 336 2.92 19.40 33.99
CA TRP A 336 3.96 20.15 34.70
C TRP A 336 5.02 20.62 33.71
N ILE A 337 5.04 21.93 33.44
CA ILE A 337 5.96 22.55 32.48
C ILE A 337 7.40 22.53 33.01
N LEU A 338 8.33 22.01 32.20
CA LEU A 338 9.76 22.12 32.45
C LEU A 338 10.33 23.35 31.71
N ASN A 339 11.17 24.14 32.38
CA ASN A 339 11.89 25.30 31.82
C ASN A 339 11.01 26.48 31.34
N HIS A 340 9.77 26.61 31.80
CA HIS A 340 8.84 27.68 31.40
C HIS A 340 8.59 27.78 29.88
N VAL A 341 8.84 26.71 29.13
CA VAL A 341 8.61 26.67 27.68
C VAL A 341 7.12 26.60 27.42
N SER A 342 6.61 27.51 26.59
CA SER A 342 5.20 27.54 26.22
C SER A 342 4.76 26.22 25.57
N PRO A 343 3.60 25.64 25.96
CA PRO A 343 3.00 24.49 25.26
C PRO A 343 2.82 24.72 23.76
N GLN A 344 2.72 25.99 23.34
CA GLN A 344 2.64 26.39 21.93
C GLN A 344 3.80 25.84 21.09
N MET A 345 4.98 25.62 21.69
CA MET A 345 6.16 25.10 21.00
C MET A 345 5.96 23.69 20.45
N ALA A 346 5.02 22.90 20.99
CA ALA A 346 4.66 21.59 20.43
C ALA A 346 3.93 21.69 19.09
N TYR A 347 3.33 22.84 18.77
CA TYR A 347 2.48 23.04 17.58
C TYR A 347 3.10 23.97 16.53
N ILE A 348 4.17 24.69 16.85
CA ILE A 348 4.85 25.57 15.89
C ILE A 348 5.63 24.71 14.88
N LEU A 349 5.45 25.01 13.60
CA LEU A 349 6.19 24.39 12.49
C LEU A 349 7.62 24.97 12.40
N GLY A 350 8.63 24.11 12.23
CA GLY A 350 10.03 24.51 12.05
C GLY A 350 11.01 23.70 12.89
N GLU A 351 12.31 23.83 12.59
CA GLU A 351 13.37 23.19 13.38
C GLU A 351 13.50 23.88 14.75
N GLY A 352 13.17 23.17 15.83
CA GLY A 352 13.39 23.63 17.21
C GLY A 352 12.14 23.81 18.08
N GLY A 353 10.93 23.67 17.53
CA GLY A 353 9.69 23.65 18.33
C GLY A 353 9.51 22.34 19.08
N PHE A 354 9.57 22.34 20.41
CA PHE A 354 9.18 21.20 21.25
C PHE A 354 8.76 21.66 22.64
N PHE A 355 7.95 20.86 23.32
CA PHE A 355 7.48 21.13 24.68
C PHE A 355 7.94 20.02 25.65
N TRP A 356 8.45 20.42 26.80
CA TRP A 356 8.89 19.50 27.85
C TRP A 356 7.92 19.50 29.03
N ALA A 357 7.53 18.30 29.43
CA ALA A 357 6.73 18.05 30.63
C ALA A 357 7.50 17.15 31.61
N LEU A 358 7.26 17.34 32.90
CA LEU A 358 7.72 16.45 33.97
C LEU A 358 6.57 15.60 34.50
N GLU A 359 6.89 14.34 34.79
CA GLU A 359 6.02 13.42 35.54
C GLU A 359 4.56 13.43 35.10
N PRO A 360 4.27 13.19 33.81
CA PRO A 360 2.90 13.22 33.32
C PRO A 360 2.04 12.19 34.05
N LYS A 361 0.92 12.65 34.60
CA LYS A 361 -0.06 11.82 35.31
C LYS A 361 -1.22 11.47 34.39
N ALA A 362 -1.82 10.31 34.62
CA ALA A 362 -3.05 9.92 33.94
C ALA A 362 -4.10 11.04 34.03
N GLY A 363 -4.71 11.39 32.89
CA GLY A 363 -5.66 12.49 32.77
C GLY A 363 -5.03 13.87 32.52
N ASN A 364 -3.71 14.03 32.64
CA ASN A 364 -3.06 15.23 32.12
C ASN A 364 -3.20 15.29 30.60
N HIS A 365 -3.25 16.50 30.05
CA HIS A 365 -3.44 16.73 28.64
C HIS A 365 -2.73 17.98 28.15
N LEU A 366 -2.46 17.98 26.85
CA LEU A 366 -2.16 19.14 26.05
C LEU A 366 -3.28 19.28 25.02
N THR A 367 -3.86 20.48 24.90
CA THR A 367 -5.00 20.76 24.03
C THR A 367 -4.68 21.90 23.09
N VAL A 368 -4.79 21.64 21.80
CA VAL A 368 -4.75 22.62 20.73
C VAL A 368 -6.18 23.05 20.45
N VAL A 369 -6.47 24.33 20.57
CA VAL A 369 -7.76 24.94 20.24
C VAL A 369 -7.57 25.76 18.98
N LEU A 370 -8.19 25.36 17.88
CA LEU A 370 -8.10 26.06 16.61
C LEU A 370 -8.87 27.38 16.70
N ALA A 371 -8.28 28.47 16.20
CA ALA A 371 -8.96 29.77 16.13
C ALA A 371 -10.19 29.73 15.21
N LYS A 372 -10.20 28.82 14.24
CA LYS A 372 -11.36 28.52 13.39
C LYS A 372 -11.46 27.00 13.22
N ALA A 373 -12.67 26.47 13.38
CA ALA A 373 -12.93 25.07 13.15
C ALA A 373 -12.55 24.69 11.71
N ALA A 374 -11.81 23.59 11.53
CA ALA A 374 -11.24 23.21 10.24
C ALA A 374 -11.59 21.77 9.83
N THR A 375 -11.69 21.54 8.52
CA THR A 375 -11.76 20.19 7.95
C THR A 375 -10.36 19.55 8.01
N VAL A 376 -10.06 18.83 9.08
CA VAL A 376 -8.78 18.13 9.28
C VAL A 376 -8.68 16.91 8.36
N THR A 377 -7.54 16.73 7.70
CA THR A 377 -7.24 15.64 6.76
C THR A 377 -6.15 14.68 7.25
N ARG A 378 -5.31 15.11 8.20
CA ARG A 378 -4.31 14.26 8.87
C ARG A 378 -3.90 14.89 10.19
N VAL A 379 -3.58 14.06 11.17
CA VAL A 379 -3.00 14.45 12.45
C VAL A 379 -1.80 13.56 12.73
N GLN A 380 -0.70 14.17 13.14
CA GLN A 380 0.50 13.45 13.57
C GLN A 380 0.97 14.00 14.91
N VAL A 381 1.22 13.11 15.86
CA VAL A 381 1.77 13.45 17.19
C VAL A 381 3.02 12.63 17.42
N LEU A 382 4.12 13.31 17.71
CA LEU A 382 5.41 12.69 17.98
C LEU A 382 5.90 13.12 19.37
N THR A 383 6.29 12.14 20.18
CA THR A 383 6.90 12.36 21.50
C THR A 383 8.26 11.67 21.59
N GLY A 384 9.13 12.19 22.45
CA GLY A 384 10.52 11.77 22.63
C GLY A 384 11.43 12.04 21.44
N ARG A 385 12.70 11.65 21.58
CA ARG A 385 13.71 11.66 20.51
C ARG A 385 13.69 10.30 19.79
N ASP A 386 14.05 10.28 18.50
CA ASP A 386 13.87 9.07 17.67
C ASP A 386 14.60 7.83 18.20
N GLN A 387 15.77 8.00 18.84
CA GLN A 387 16.59 6.92 19.38
C GLN A 387 16.43 6.69 20.89
N GLU A 388 15.79 7.59 21.63
CA GLU A 388 15.76 7.55 23.09
C GLU A 388 14.35 7.24 23.62
N ASN A 389 14.22 6.08 24.29
CA ASN A 389 12.92 5.57 24.72
C ASN A 389 12.43 6.17 26.06
N SER A 390 13.32 6.79 26.84
CA SER A 390 13.04 7.31 28.19
C SER A 390 12.16 8.56 28.19
N GLU A 391 12.13 9.31 27.10
CA GLU A 391 11.45 10.62 27.00
C GLU A 391 10.17 10.60 26.18
N LYS A 392 9.79 9.42 25.71
CA LYS A 392 8.53 9.21 24.98
C LYS A 392 7.39 9.14 25.98
N LEU A 393 6.23 9.59 25.53
CA LEU A 393 4.99 9.27 26.22
C LEU A 393 4.68 7.78 25.99
N LYS A 394 4.74 6.98 27.05
CA LYS A 394 4.59 5.53 27.00
C LYS A 394 3.19 5.13 26.60
N ASP A 395 2.20 5.84 27.13
CA ASP A 395 0.79 5.57 26.91
C ASP A 395 -0.02 6.87 26.93
N GLY A 396 -0.69 7.13 25.82
CA GLY A 396 -1.49 8.32 25.61
C GLY A 396 -2.43 8.15 24.43
N LYS A 397 -3.41 9.03 24.33
CA LYS A 397 -4.41 9.03 23.27
C LYS A 397 -4.62 10.43 22.71
N VAL A 398 -5.02 10.49 21.45
CA VAL A 398 -5.35 11.73 20.76
C VAL A 398 -6.85 11.74 20.48
N GLU A 399 -7.50 12.84 20.80
CA GLU A 399 -8.94 13.05 20.64
C GLU A 399 -9.20 14.32 19.83
N LEU A 400 -10.23 14.30 18.97
CA LEU A 400 -10.72 15.45 18.24
C LEU A 400 -11.92 16.06 18.97
N GLY A 401 -11.86 17.36 19.22
CA GLY A 401 -12.87 18.13 19.91
C GLY A 401 -13.76 18.92 18.95
N TYR A 402 -15.03 19.02 19.33
CA TYR A 402 -16.09 19.76 18.65
C TYR A 402 -16.85 20.63 19.65
N ASP A 403 -17.67 21.53 19.13
CA ASP A 403 -18.65 22.30 19.92
C ASP A 403 -17.94 23.16 21.01
N PRO A 404 -17.12 24.16 20.61
CA PRO A 404 -16.38 25.01 21.55
C PRO A 404 -17.32 25.90 22.37
N GLU A 405 -17.17 25.90 23.69
CA GLU A 405 -17.94 26.74 24.62
C GLU A 405 -17.01 27.38 25.67
N GLY A 406 -17.40 28.56 26.17
CA GLY A 406 -16.72 29.29 27.26
C GLY A 406 -15.56 30.19 26.82
N GLU A 407 -14.98 30.91 27.79
CA GLU A 407 -13.74 31.67 27.65
C GLU A 407 -12.71 31.21 28.70
N PRO A 408 -11.58 30.59 28.31
CA PRO A 408 -11.17 30.27 26.95
C PRO A 408 -12.01 29.13 26.33
N GLU A 409 -12.22 29.19 25.01
CA GLU A 409 -13.02 28.21 24.26
C GLU A 409 -12.50 26.78 24.46
N ALA A 410 -13.26 25.97 25.19
CA ALA A 410 -12.98 24.55 25.37
C ALA A 410 -14.02 23.73 24.62
N CYS A 411 -13.58 22.75 23.83
CA CYS A 411 -14.50 21.82 23.21
C CYS A 411 -15.22 20.99 24.26
N THR A 412 -16.54 20.88 24.15
CA THR A 412 -17.38 20.12 25.08
C THR A 412 -17.47 18.65 24.73
N ARG A 413 -17.28 18.32 23.44
CA ARG A 413 -17.40 16.95 22.92
C ARG A 413 -16.11 16.49 22.28
N TYR A 414 -15.61 15.33 22.69
CA TYR A 414 -14.39 14.72 22.15
C TYR A 414 -14.67 13.33 21.56
N ILE A 415 -14.04 13.03 20.43
CA ILE A 415 -14.03 11.72 19.78
C ILE A 415 -12.60 11.20 19.74
N LEU A 416 -12.38 9.95 20.13
CA LEU A 416 -11.06 9.31 20.08
C LEU A 416 -10.59 9.18 18.63
N LEU A 417 -9.38 9.68 18.35
CA LEU A 417 -8.71 9.51 17.07
C LEU A 417 -7.78 8.28 17.06
N GLY A 418 -7.10 8.02 18.16
CA GLY A 418 -6.21 6.87 18.30
C GLY A 418 -5.26 6.98 19.48
N SER A 419 -4.60 5.87 19.80
CA SER A 419 -3.58 5.81 20.85
C SER A 419 -2.17 5.99 20.28
N LEU A 420 -1.26 6.56 21.08
CA LEU A 420 0.15 6.63 20.74
C LEU A 420 0.75 5.23 20.85
N VAL A 421 1.57 4.87 19.86
CA VAL A 421 2.36 3.65 19.88
C VAL A 421 3.83 4.04 19.82
N ASN A 422 4.59 3.63 20.83
CA ASN A 422 5.99 4.02 20.99
C ASN A 422 6.17 5.55 20.89
N GLY A 423 5.27 6.29 21.55
CA GLY A 423 5.27 7.75 21.57
C GLY A 423 4.86 8.42 20.26
N LYS A 424 4.28 7.70 19.29
CA LYS A 424 3.92 8.24 17.97
C LYS A 424 2.48 7.91 17.59
N LEU A 425 1.81 8.86 16.94
CA LEU A 425 0.54 8.68 16.25
C LEU A 425 0.63 9.40 14.90
N ASP A 426 0.14 8.78 13.83
CA ASP A 426 0.04 9.40 12.52
C ASP A 426 -1.23 8.87 11.83
N HIS A 427 -2.28 9.69 11.84
CA HIS A 427 -3.61 9.30 11.42
C HIS A 427 -4.09 10.20 10.28
N LYS A 428 -4.32 9.61 9.09
CA LYS A 428 -4.92 10.30 7.94
C LYS A 428 -6.45 10.17 8.01
N MET A 429 -7.15 11.29 7.95
CA MET A 429 -8.62 11.32 7.89
C MET A 429 -9.03 10.92 6.47
N LEU A 430 -9.35 9.65 6.30
CA LEU A 430 -9.60 9.04 4.99
C LEU A 430 -11.03 9.27 4.49
N ASN A 431 -11.89 9.88 5.31
CA ASN A 431 -13.29 10.11 4.99
C ASN A 431 -13.60 11.60 4.71
N LYS A 432 -14.24 11.88 3.56
CA LYS A 432 -14.81 13.23 3.26
C LYS A 432 -16.10 13.51 4.08
N LYS A 433 -16.62 12.51 4.81
CA LYS A 433 -17.94 12.56 5.49
C LYS A 433 -17.90 12.78 7.00
N THR A 434 -16.76 13.06 7.63
CA THR A 434 -16.78 13.76 8.94
C THR A 434 -17.13 15.22 8.67
N GLY A 435 -18.36 15.51 8.24
CA GLY A 435 -18.84 16.84 7.87
C GLY A 435 -18.90 17.84 9.03
N LYS A 436 -18.20 17.58 10.14
CA LYS A 436 -18.05 18.48 11.27
C LYS A 436 -16.61 18.97 11.32
N ASN A 437 -16.47 20.29 11.21
CA ASN A 437 -15.19 20.96 11.37
C ASN A 437 -14.69 20.71 12.80
N VAL A 438 -13.43 20.32 12.91
CA VAL A 438 -12.76 20.06 14.18
C VAL A 438 -12.38 21.41 14.79
N SER A 439 -12.71 21.64 16.06
CA SER A 439 -12.34 22.86 16.77
C SER A 439 -11.16 22.64 17.72
N CYS A 440 -10.97 21.43 18.24
CA CYS A 440 -9.86 21.13 19.14
C CYS A 440 -9.15 19.81 18.81
N LEU A 441 -7.90 19.69 19.22
CA LEU A 441 -7.17 18.44 19.30
C LEU A 441 -6.63 18.29 20.73
N LYS A 442 -6.85 17.14 21.36
CA LYS A 442 -6.41 16.89 22.74
C LYS A 442 -5.54 15.64 22.80
N LEU A 443 -4.28 15.81 23.21
CA LEU A 443 -3.37 14.74 23.59
C LEU A 443 -3.55 14.47 25.09
N VAL A 444 -4.06 13.29 25.45
CA VAL A 444 -4.30 12.88 26.84
C VAL A 444 -3.30 11.81 27.25
N VAL A 445 -2.72 11.96 28.43
CA VAL A 445 -1.91 10.95 29.10
C VAL A 445 -2.85 9.87 29.64
N SER A 446 -2.71 8.65 29.15
CA SER A 446 -3.55 7.52 29.57
C SER A 446 -3.05 6.90 30.87
N THR A 447 -1.73 6.73 31.00
CA THR A 447 -1.09 6.13 32.17
C THR A 447 0.00 7.03 32.71
N SER A 448 0.05 7.20 34.04
CA SER A 448 1.10 7.98 34.70
C SER A 448 2.49 7.39 34.46
N GLN A 449 3.50 8.23 34.25
CA GLN A 449 4.89 7.79 34.18
C GLN A 449 5.83 8.74 34.92
N HIS A 450 6.89 8.17 35.49
CA HIS A 450 7.99 8.94 36.07
C HIS A 450 8.97 9.41 34.98
N GLY A 451 9.59 10.56 35.22
CA GLY A 451 10.57 11.17 34.33
C GLY A 451 9.98 12.24 33.41
N ARG A 452 10.84 12.81 32.57
CA ARG A 452 10.48 13.87 31.62
C ARG A 452 9.90 13.29 30.33
N VAL A 453 8.97 14.01 29.72
CA VAL A 453 8.43 13.71 28.38
C VAL A 453 8.65 14.90 27.47
N MET A 454 9.11 14.64 26.25
CA MET A 454 9.20 15.61 25.17
C MET A 454 8.00 15.44 24.25
N ILE A 455 7.13 16.44 24.13
CA ILE A 455 6.17 16.51 23.03
C ILE A 455 6.88 17.24 21.91
N ARG A 456 7.32 16.47 20.91
CA ARG A 456 8.18 16.95 19.84
C ARG A 456 7.38 17.79 18.85
N HIS A 457 6.38 17.20 18.19
CA HIS A 457 5.48 17.95 17.31
C HIS A 457 4.07 17.39 17.34
N ILE A 458 3.10 18.30 17.22
CA ILE A 458 1.70 18.04 16.88
C ILE A 458 1.45 18.73 15.55
N ASN A 459 1.29 17.93 14.51
CA ASN A 459 1.10 18.38 13.14
C ASN A 459 -0.34 18.10 12.71
N ILE A 460 -0.97 19.09 12.10
CA ILE A 460 -2.31 19.04 11.54
C ILE A 460 -2.22 19.41 10.06
N TRP A 461 -2.86 18.58 9.24
CA TRP A 461 -3.21 18.93 7.87
C TRP A 461 -4.70 19.19 7.86
N SER A 462 -5.09 20.28 7.21
CA SER A 462 -6.50 20.63 7.03
C SER A 462 -6.72 21.12 5.61
N LYS A 463 -7.94 20.94 5.09
CA LYS A 463 -8.30 21.57 3.82
C LYS A 463 -8.36 23.08 4.02
N PRO A 464 -7.85 23.87 3.06
CA PRO A 464 -8.07 25.30 3.09
C PRO A 464 -9.55 25.60 2.86
N GLU A 465 -10.31 25.86 3.91
CA GLU A 465 -11.59 26.55 3.81
C GLU A 465 -11.30 28.05 3.60
N GLN A 466 -11.47 28.53 2.37
CA GLN A 466 -11.52 29.96 2.02
C GLN A 466 -10.33 30.85 2.47
N GLN A 467 -9.17 30.29 2.82
CA GLN A 467 -7.95 31.09 3.03
C GLN A 467 -7.59 31.87 1.76
N LYS A 468 -7.79 31.23 0.58
CA LYS A 468 -7.64 31.89 -0.74
C LYS A 468 -8.69 32.96 -1.00
N GLU A 469 -9.82 32.99 -0.30
CA GLU A 469 -10.84 34.02 -0.48
C GLU A 469 -10.54 35.22 0.42
N ILE A 470 -9.99 34.99 1.62
CA ILE A 470 -9.48 36.06 2.51
C ILE A 470 -8.19 36.66 1.97
N GLU A 471 -7.22 35.88 1.48
CA GLU A 471 -6.02 36.39 0.79
C GLU A 471 -6.39 37.17 -0.48
N ARG A 472 -7.33 36.67 -1.30
CA ARG A 472 -7.86 37.42 -2.47
C ARG A 472 -8.73 38.62 -2.11
N MET A 473 -9.27 38.69 -0.89
CA MET A 473 -9.99 39.86 -0.40
C MET A 473 -9.01 40.89 0.17
N MET A 474 -7.95 40.46 0.88
CA MET A 474 -6.89 41.32 1.37
C MET A 474 -6.05 41.90 0.21
N GLU A 475 -5.68 41.11 -0.79
CA GLU A 475 -5.02 41.59 -2.02
C GLU A 475 -5.89 42.59 -2.80
N ARG A 476 -7.23 42.41 -2.77
CA ARG A 476 -8.18 43.37 -3.36
C ARG A 476 -8.33 44.66 -2.55
N PHE A 477 -8.16 44.60 -1.22
CA PHE A 477 -8.18 45.77 -0.35
C PHE A 477 -6.85 46.56 -0.40
N GLU A 478 -5.70 45.88 -0.51
CA GLU A 478 -4.39 46.53 -0.62
C GLU A 478 -4.10 47.05 -2.05
N GLY A 479 -4.63 46.39 -3.09
CA GLY A 479 -4.54 46.86 -4.48
C GLY A 479 -5.53 47.97 -4.86
N GLY A 480 -6.52 48.27 -4.01
CA GLY A 480 -7.54 49.31 -4.24
C GLY A 480 -7.18 50.70 -3.72
N ALA A 481 -6.04 50.86 -3.04
CA ALA A 481 -5.58 52.14 -2.48
C ALA A 481 -4.53 52.86 -3.37
N LEU A 482 -4.22 52.32 -4.55
CA LEU A 482 -3.34 52.91 -5.55
C LEU A 482 -4.03 52.90 -6.92
N ASN A 483 -5.05 53.76 -7.06
CA ASN A 483 -5.47 54.38 -8.32
C ASN A 483 -6.36 55.59 -8.04
#